data_AF-A0A8C5PB11-F1
#
_entry.id   AF-A0A8C5PB11-F1
#
_cell.length_a   1.000
_cell.length_b   1.000
_cell.length_c   1.000
_cell.angle_alpha   90.00
_cell.angle_beta   90.00
_cell.angle_gamma   90.00
#
_symmetry.space_group_name_H-M   'P 1'
#
loop_
_entity.id
_entity.type
_entity.pdbx_description
1 polymer ?
#
loop_
_entity_poly.entity_id
_entity_poly.type
_entity_poly.pdbx_seq_one_letter_code
_entity_poly.pdbx_strand_id
1 'polypeptide(L)'
;MPLYRNQWRQMLIEDLLFIRFLDDMERKWVEVFNVLSAGLYPVFYSKSKRYTLRSYASKFTLQGEDLFFEDKKAVKSREEARALFEEFHIAPNGKHLGIGKSRRALCAKYYWFGMTRDIDKWVPECDKCKTRPLALAPIKDNQIVGIGSGSTIVHVIKRLAERVRKENLNVFCVPTSFQTRLLIQDIGLMVIDLNRHLEIDVAIDGADEVDSELNLIKGGCGCLTQEKIVASCAKSFIVIADYRKDSSALGEQWKKGIPVEVIPMAYVPVSRAIQSQFGGSADLRMAVSKAGPVVTDNGNFLLDWRFDQEHNWSAVNTTIKMMPGVVDTGLFINLAERVYFGMEDGTVKIRDKNML
;
A
#
# COMPACT_ATOMS: atom_id res chain seq x y z
N MET A 1 -18.89 -17.03 -37.71
CA MET A 1 -18.82 -18.40 -38.26
C MET A 1 -18.34 -19.34 -37.16
N PRO A 2 -19.18 -20.23 -36.64
CA PRO A 2 -18.86 -21.08 -35.50
C PRO A 2 -18.63 -22.54 -35.94
N LEU A 3 -17.38 -22.91 -36.22
CA LEU A 3 -16.94 -24.29 -36.37
C LEU A 3 -15.50 -24.30 -35.88
N TYR A 4 -15.22 -24.96 -34.76
CA TYR A 4 -13.91 -25.41 -34.20
C TYR A 4 -13.89 -25.39 -32.65
N ARG A 5 -15.05 -25.53 -32.00
CA ARG A 5 -15.11 -25.96 -30.60
C ARG A 5 -15.23 -27.49 -30.57
N ASN A 6 -14.23 -28.18 -30.02
CA ASN A 6 -14.23 -29.60 -29.63
C ASN A 6 -13.61 -30.67 -30.56
N GLN A 7 -12.47 -30.44 -31.21
CA GLN A 7 -11.73 -31.57 -31.83
C GLN A 7 -10.21 -31.49 -31.59
N TRP A 8 -9.73 -32.14 -30.53
CA TRP A 8 -8.33 -32.60 -30.42
C TRP A 8 -8.08 -33.91 -31.18
N ARG A 9 -9.02 -34.34 -32.04
CA ARG A 9 -8.86 -35.53 -32.87
C ARG A 9 -7.99 -35.21 -34.09
N GLN A 10 -6.78 -35.76 -34.09
CA GLN A 10 -5.90 -35.96 -35.24
C GLN A 10 -5.36 -34.69 -35.93
N MET A 11 -4.44 -33.97 -35.29
CA MET A 11 -3.41 -33.25 -36.05
C MET A 11 -2.16 -34.15 -36.15
N LEU A 12 -2.18 -35.10 -37.09
CA LEU A 12 -1.02 -35.92 -37.45
C LEU A 12 -0.14 -35.14 -38.43
N ILE A 13 1.11 -34.88 -38.04
CA ILE A 13 2.36 -34.60 -38.80
C ILE A 13 2.33 -33.54 -39.94
N GLU A 14 1.25 -33.35 -40.69
CA GLU A 14 1.13 -32.40 -41.81
C GLU A 14 0.69 -30.98 -41.37
N ASP A 15 0.05 -30.83 -40.20
CA ASP A 15 -0.50 -29.53 -39.74
C ASP A 15 0.45 -28.69 -38.84
N LEU A 16 1.73 -29.04 -38.76
CA LEU A 16 2.72 -28.30 -37.95
C LEU A 16 2.95 -26.84 -38.42
N LEU A 17 2.48 -26.48 -39.62
CA LEU A 17 2.48 -25.10 -40.12
C LEU A 17 1.40 -24.22 -39.47
N PHE A 18 0.30 -24.81 -38.98
CA PHE A 18 -0.84 -24.07 -38.41
C PHE A 18 -0.56 -23.53 -37.00
N ILE A 19 0.39 -24.15 -36.28
CA ILE A 19 0.85 -23.72 -34.94
C ILE A 19 1.33 -22.26 -34.93
N ARG A 20 1.78 -21.72 -36.06
CA ARG A 20 2.24 -20.32 -36.17
C ARG A 20 1.12 -19.29 -36.06
N PHE A 21 -0.14 -19.70 -36.22
CA PHE A 21 -1.31 -18.81 -36.16
C PHE A 21 -2.05 -18.87 -34.82
N LEU A 22 -1.62 -19.74 -33.89
CA LEU A 22 -2.15 -19.83 -32.54
C LEU A 22 -1.51 -18.77 -31.63
N ASP A 23 -2.24 -18.31 -30.62
CA ASP A 23 -1.66 -17.48 -29.55
C ASP A 23 -0.50 -18.22 -28.86
N ASP A 24 0.46 -17.49 -28.28
CA ASP A 24 1.65 -18.03 -27.63
C ASP A 24 1.30 -19.09 -26.57
N MET A 25 0.17 -18.92 -25.90
CA MET A 25 -0.33 -19.84 -24.88
C MET A 25 -0.88 -21.15 -25.50
N GLU A 26 -1.76 -21.04 -26.49
CA GLU A 26 -2.34 -22.19 -27.19
C GLU A 26 -1.27 -23.05 -27.87
N ARG A 27 -0.36 -22.37 -28.58
CA ARG A 27 0.80 -23.01 -29.21
C ARG A 27 1.61 -23.83 -28.22
N LYS A 28 1.87 -23.26 -27.04
CA LYS A 28 2.65 -23.93 -25.99
C LYS A 28 1.96 -25.19 -25.47
N TRP A 29 0.63 -25.18 -25.37
CA TRP A 29 -0.14 -26.35 -24.95
C TRP A 29 -0.22 -27.45 -26.01
N VAL A 30 -0.37 -27.08 -27.28
CA VAL A 30 -0.26 -28.03 -28.40
C VAL A 30 1.10 -28.71 -28.40
N GLU A 31 2.18 -27.95 -28.19
CA GLU A 31 3.55 -28.49 -28.12
C GLU A 31 3.73 -29.46 -26.94
N VAL A 32 3.23 -29.13 -25.75
CA VAL A 32 3.28 -30.02 -24.58
C VAL A 32 2.43 -31.28 -24.78
N PHE A 33 1.22 -31.14 -25.31
CA PHE A 33 0.31 -32.26 -25.59
C PHE A 33 0.93 -33.25 -26.58
N ASN A 34 1.52 -32.76 -27.68
CA ASN A 34 2.13 -33.61 -28.71
C ASN A 34 3.35 -34.38 -28.19
N VAL A 35 4.14 -33.76 -27.30
CA VAL A 35 5.28 -34.43 -26.66
C VAL A 35 4.80 -35.54 -25.73
N LEU A 36 3.72 -35.31 -24.97
CA LEU A 36 3.21 -36.29 -23.99
C LEU A 36 2.40 -37.42 -24.63
N SER A 37 1.60 -37.13 -25.66
CA SER A 37 0.72 -38.11 -26.29
C SER A 37 1.43 -38.96 -27.35
N ALA A 38 2.35 -38.38 -28.11
CA ALA A 38 2.95 -39.01 -29.29
C ALA A 38 4.49 -38.93 -29.33
N GLY A 39 5.14 -38.26 -28.36
CA GLY A 39 6.58 -38.06 -28.38
C GLY A 39 7.07 -37.17 -29.53
N LEU A 40 6.17 -36.39 -30.12
CA LEU A 40 6.44 -35.57 -31.30
C LEU A 40 6.93 -34.18 -30.92
N TYR A 41 7.85 -33.65 -31.73
CA TYR A 41 8.41 -32.31 -31.56
C TYR A 41 8.21 -31.50 -32.84
N PRO A 42 8.10 -30.16 -32.77
CA PRO A 42 8.12 -29.32 -33.96
C PRO A 42 9.37 -29.59 -34.81
N VAL A 43 9.19 -29.79 -36.11
CA VAL A 43 10.27 -30.22 -37.03
C VAL A 43 11.46 -29.25 -36.99
N PHE A 44 11.19 -27.95 -36.84
CA PHE A 44 12.19 -26.88 -36.78
C PHE A 44 12.87 -26.69 -35.41
N TYR A 45 12.56 -27.51 -34.39
CA TYR A 45 13.24 -27.42 -33.09
C TYR A 45 14.61 -28.10 -33.13
N SER A 46 15.64 -27.35 -32.72
CA SER A 46 16.99 -27.88 -32.49
C SER A 46 17.00 -28.90 -31.33
N LYS A 47 18.06 -29.71 -31.24
CA LYS A 47 18.23 -30.67 -30.12
C LYS A 47 18.05 -30.02 -28.74
N SER A 48 18.61 -28.83 -28.56
CA SER A 48 18.48 -28.05 -27.31
C SER A 48 17.02 -27.64 -27.05
N LYS A 49 16.31 -27.09 -28.04
CA LYS A 49 14.89 -26.71 -27.89
C LYS A 49 13.98 -27.91 -27.58
N ARG A 50 14.25 -29.07 -28.20
CA ARG A 50 13.53 -30.32 -27.90
C ARG A 50 13.78 -30.77 -26.46
N TYR A 51 15.01 -30.69 -25.98
CA TYR A 51 15.34 -30.99 -24.59
C TYR A 51 14.59 -30.08 -23.62
N THR A 52 14.58 -28.77 -23.86
CA THR A 52 13.85 -27.79 -23.03
C THR A 52 12.35 -28.07 -23.03
N LEU A 53 11.75 -28.30 -24.21
CA LEU A 53 10.34 -28.62 -24.31
C LEU A 53 10.00 -29.92 -23.57
N ARG A 54 10.82 -30.97 -23.71
CA ARG A 54 10.64 -32.24 -22.99
C ARG A 54 10.71 -32.06 -21.48
N SER A 55 11.70 -31.31 -21.00
CA SER A 55 11.86 -31.00 -19.57
C SER A 55 10.71 -30.15 -19.01
N TYR A 56 10.11 -29.30 -19.84
CA TYR A 56 8.93 -28.55 -19.45
C TYR A 56 7.68 -29.44 -19.45
N ALA A 57 7.48 -30.23 -20.51
CA ALA A 57 6.35 -31.14 -20.67
C ALA A 57 6.30 -32.21 -19.58
N SER A 58 7.45 -32.66 -19.07
CA SER A 58 7.50 -33.64 -17.97
C SER A 58 6.91 -33.15 -16.65
N LYS A 59 6.59 -31.86 -16.52
CA LYS A 59 5.87 -31.30 -15.36
C LYS A 59 4.35 -31.47 -15.46
N PHE A 60 3.87 -32.00 -16.57
CA PHE A 60 2.45 -32.16 -16.85
C PHE A 60 2.06 -33.62 -16.96
N THR A 61 0.80 -33.89 -16.65
CA THR A 61 0.16 -35.20 -16.87
C THR A 61 -1.03 -35.05 -17.80
N LEU A 62 -1.27 -36.07 -18.62
CA LEU A 62 -2.40 -36.12 -19.54
C LEU A 62 -3.51 -36.98 -18.93
N GLN A 63 -4.70 -36.43 -18.78
CA GLN A 63 -5.90 -37.14 -18.33
C GLN A 63 -7.00 -36.94 -19.36
N GLY A 64 -7.19 -37.93 -20.24
CA GLY A 64 -8.07 -37.78 -21.41
C GLY A 64 -7.56 -36.70 -22.36
N GLU A 65 -8.37 -35.68 -22.62
CA GLU A 65 -8.02 -34.53 -23.47
C GLU A 65 -7.48 -33.32 -22.69
N ASP A 66 -7.32 -33.45 -21.36
CA ASP A 66 -6.90 -32.36 -20.49
C ASP A 66 -5.47 -32.55 -19.98
N LEU A 67 -4.75 -31.43 -19.90
CA LEU A 67 -3.42 -31.34 -19.32
C LEU A 67 -3.53 -30.87 -17.86
N PHE A 68 -2.74 -31.46 -16.98
CA PHE A 68 -2.66 -31.08 -15.58
C PHE A 68 -1.21 -30.74 -15.20
N PHE A 69 -1.00 -29.60 -14.55
CA PHE A 69 0.27 -29.25 -13.90
C PHE A 69 0.16 -29.59 -12.43
N GLU A 70 0.89 -30.60 -11.98
CA GLU A 70 0.65 -31.23 -10.66
C GLU A 70 -0.82 -31.71 -10.57
N ASP A 71 -1.61 -31.08 -9.71
CA ASP A 71 -3.03 -31.31 -9.47
C ASP A 71 -3.95 -30.26 -10.13
N LYS A 72 -3.39 -29.26 -10.83
CA LYS A 72 -4.13 -28.12 -11.40
C LYS A 72 -4.42 -28.33 -12.87
N LYS A 73 -5.65 -28.04 -13.29
CA LYS A 73 -6.04 -28.12 -14.71
C LYS A 73 -5.35 -27.01 -15.51
N ALA A 74 -4.67 -27.37 -16.59
CA ALA A 74 -4.07 -26.40 -17.51
C ALA A 74 -5.15 -25.75 -18.37
N VAL A 75 -5.22 -24.42 -18.33
CA VAL A 75 -6.15 -23.61 -19.13
C VAL A 75 -5.59 -23.47 -20.53
N LYS A 76 -6.42 -23.65 -21.56
CA LYS A 76 -5.95 -23.89 -22.93
C LYS A 76 -5.83 -22.62 -23.75
N SER A 77 -6.67 -21.62 -23.51
CA SER A 77 -6.63 -20.34 -24.22
C SER A 77 -6.67 -19.13 -23.28
N ARG A 78 -6.28 -17.96 -23.80
CA ARG A 78 -6.26 -16.73 -23.02
C ARG A 78 -7.67 -16.23 -22.73
N GLU A 79 -8.62 -16.49 -23.61
CA GLU A 79 -10.06 -16.23 -23.41
C GLU A 79 -10.61 -17.08 -22.28
N GLU A 80 -10.25 -18.37 -22.21
CA GLU A 80 -10.64 -19.25 -21.11
C GLU A 80 -10.02 -18.77 -19.78
N ALA A 81 -8.75 -18.37 -19.80
CA ALA A 81 -8.09 -17.80 -18.63
C ALA A 81 -8.77 -16.51 -18.16
N ARG A 82 -9.23 -15.67 -19.09
CA ARG A 82 -9.96 -14.44 -18.77
C ARG A 82 -11.34 -14.73 -18.19
N ALA A 83 -12.07 -15.70 -18.73
CA ALA A 83 -13.37 -16.12 -18.22
C ALA A 83 -13.26 -16.69 -16.79
N LEU A 84 -12.29 -17.57 -16.55
CA LEU A 84 -11.98 -18.09 -15.21
C LEU A 84 -11.57 -16.97 -14.25
N PHE A 85 -10.77 -16.01 -14.72
CA PHE A 85 -10.45 -14.83 -13.93
C PHE A 85 -11.70 -14.08 -13.51
N GLU A 86 -12.62 -13.76 -14.43
CA GLU A 86 -13.85 -13.02 -14.12
C GLU A 86 -14.76 -13.78 -13.14
N GLU A 87 -14.85 -15.10 -13.27
CA GLU A 87 -15.61 -15.96 -12.36
C GLU A 87 -15.00 -15.98 -10.95
N PHE A 88 -13.69 -16.22 -10.82
CA PHE A 88 -13.05 -16.41 -9.51
C PHE A 88 -12.66 -15.09 -8.85
N HIS A 89 -12.50 -14.02 -9.62
CA HIS A 89 -12.26 -12.69 -9.11
C HIS A 89 -13.52 -12.10 -8.46
N ILE A 90 -14.72 -12.51 -8.89
CA ILE A 90 -15.99 -12.07 -8.33
C ILE A 90 -16.54 -13.17 -7.43
N ALA A 91 -16.47 -12.99 -6.11
CA ALA A 91 -17.05 -13.95 -5.17
C ALA A 91 -18.58 -14.09 -5.40
N PRO A 92 -19.19 -15.22 -5.03
CA PRO A 92 -20.62 -15.50 -5.25
C PRO A 92 -21.58 -14.44 -4.70
N ASN A 93 -21.14 -13.65 -3.72
CA ASN A 93 -21.89 -12.52 -3.15
C ASN A 93 -21.67 -11.19 -3.91
N GLY A 94 -21.10 -11.24 -5.11
CA GLY A 94 -20.78 -10.07 -5.94
C GLY A 94 -19.56 -9.27 -5.48
N LYS A 95 -18.84 -9.71 -4.44
CA LYS A 95 -17.64 -8.99 -3.97
C LYS A 95 -16.41 -9.37 -4.78
N HIS A 96 -15.71 -8.36 -5.29
CA HIS A 96 -14.45 -8.56 -5.98
C HIS A 96 -13.31 -8.89 -5.00
N LEU A 97 -12.46 -9.84 -5.38
CA LEU A 97 -11.30 -10.30 -4.62
C LEU A 97 -10.04 -9.51 -5.01
N GLY A 98 -9.18 -9.16 -4.05
CA GLY A 98 -7.87 -8.56 -4.35
C GLY A 98 -6.93 -9.54 -5.08
N ILE A 99 -5.77 -9.04 -5.56
CA ILE A 99 -4.77 -9.82 -6.30
C ILE A 99 -4.42 -11.12 -5.58
N GLY A 100 -3.98 -11.04 -4.32
CA GLY A 100 -3.58 -12.23 -3.55
C GLY A 100 -4.70 -13.25 -3.32
N LYS A 101 -5.97 -12.81 -3.19
CA LYS A 101 -7.11 -13.74 -3.03
C LYS A 101 -7.50 -14.37 -4.36
N SER A 102 -7.57 -13.59 -5.43
CA SER A 102 -7.83 -14.07 -6.79
C SER A 102 -6.77 -15.08 -7.23
N ARG A 103 -5.48 -14.75 -6.99
CA ARG A 103 -4.34 -15.62 -7.28
C ARG A 103 -4.42 -16.93 -6.51
N ARG A 104 -4.65 -16.90 -5.19
CA ARG A 104 -4.79 -18.13 -4.39
C ARG A 104 -5.96 -19.00 -4.87
N ALA A 105 -7.12 -18.40 -5.14
CA ALA A 105 -8.31 -19.14 -5.56
C ALA A 105 -8.10 -19.81 -6.93
N LEU A 106 -7.49 -19.10 -7.89
CA LEU A 106 -7.22 -19.62 -9.22
C LEU A 106 -6.06 -20.63 -9.21
N CYS A 107 -4.94 -20.32 -8.55
CA CYS A 107 -3.77 -21.22 -8.49
C CYS A 107 -4.05 -22.52 -7.72
N ALA A 108 -5.10 -22.57 -6.90
CA ALA A 108 -5.53 -23.80 -6.24
C ALA A 108 -6.19 -24.81 -7.19
N LYS A 109 -6.64 -24.39 -8.38
CA LYS A 109 -7.42 -25.24 -9.30
C LYS A 109 -6.89 -25.26 -10.72
N TYR A 110 -6.24 -24.18 -11.15
CA TYR A 110 -5.87 -23.96 -12.54
C TYR A 110 -4.41 -23.53 -12.68
N TYR A 111 -3.87 -23.78 -13.87
CA TYR A 111 -2.56 -23.32 -14.28
C TYR A 111 -2.64 -22.76 -15.71
N TRP A 112 -2.00 -21.61 -15.95
CA TRP A 112 -1.64 -21.22 -17.31
C TRP A 112 -0.28 -20.53 -17.37
N PHE A 113 0.30 -20.51 -18.55
CA PHE A 113 1.58 -19.85 -18.76
C PHE A 113 1.42 -18.33 -18.61
N GLY A 114 2.12 -17.74 -17.64
CA GLY A 114 2.02 -16.31 -17.34
C GLY A 114 0.91 -15.93 -16.34
N MET A 115 0.26 -16.92 -15.73
CA MET A 115 -0.86 -16.74 -14.79
C MET A 115 -0.68 -15.64 -13.74
N THR A 116 0.42 -15.63 -13.00
CA THR A 116 0.68 -14.59 -12.00
C THR A 116 0.67 -13.20 -12.62
N ARG A 117 1.40 -13.02 -13.73
CA ARG A 117 1.49 -11.74 -14.44
C ARG A 117 0.15 -11.29 -14.99
N ASP A 118 -0.63 -12.23 -15.53
CA ASP A 118 -1.97 -11.92 -16.05
C ASP A 118 -2.92 -11.50 -14.92
N ILE A 119 -2.98 -12.24 -13.80
CA ILE A 119 -3.83 -11.89 -12.65
C ILE A 119 -3.42 -10.54 -12.05
N ASP A 120 -2.11 -10.32 -11.89
CA ASP A 120 -1.57 -9.07 -11.34
C ASP A 120 -1.90 -7.87 -12.25
N LYS A 121 -2.04 -8.09 -13.56
CA LYS A 121 -2.47 -7.07 -14.53
C LYS A 121 -3.99 -6.89 -14.59
N TRP A 122 -4.75 -7.99 -14.55
CA TRP A 122 -6.20 -7.98 -14.80
C TRP A 122 -7.02 -7.45 -13.61
N VAL A 123 -6.56 -7.66 -12.38
CA VAL A 123 -7.24 -7.10 -11.19
C VAL A 123 -7.24 -5.57 -11.19
N PRO A 124 -6.10 -4.87 -11.43
CA PRO A 124 -6.10 -3.42 -11.62
C PRO A 124 -6.92 -2.93 -12.82
N GLU A 125 -7.05 -3.75 -13.87
CA GLU A 125 -7.85 -3.40 -15.05
C GLU A 125 -9.36 -3.57 -14.84
N CYS A 126 -9.80 -4.26 -13.79
CA CYS A 126 -11.21 -4.46 -13.50
C CYS A 126 -11.89 -3.12 -13.14
N ASP A 127 -12.90 -2.72 -13.91
CA ASP A 127 -13.54 -1.40 -13.76
C ASP A 127 -14.18 -1.16 -12.39
N LYS A 128 -14.69 -2.23 -11.75
CA LYS A 128 -15.21 -2.15 -10.37
C LYS A 128 -14.08 -2.08 -9.32
N CYS A 129 -12.93 -2.70 -9.57
CA CYS A 129 -11.77 -2.63 -8.68
C CYS A 129 -10.98 -1.32 -8.82
N LYS A 130 -10.92 -0.73 -10.03
CA LYS A 130 -10.41 0.63 -10.26
C LYS A 130 -11.14 1.66 -9.40
N THR A 131 -12.42 1.43 -9.15
CA THR A 131 -13.25 2.32 -8.34
C THR A 131 -13.19 2.07 -6.84
N ARG A 132 -12.37 1.14 -6.33
CA ARG A 132 -12.24 0.94 -4.88
C ARG A 132 -11.50 2.13 -4.30
N PRO A 133 -12.18 3.11 -3.70
CA PRO A 133 -11.52 4.27 -3.15
C PRO A 133 -10.67 3.77 -1.97
N LEU A 134 -9.63 4.52 -1.63
CA LEU A 134 -9.22 4.58 -0.23
C LEU A 134 -10.50 4.86 0.56
N ALA A 135 -11.08 3.84 1.19
CA ALA A 135 -12.23 4.04 2.06
C ALA A 135 -11.67 4.67 3.34
N LEU A 136 -11.34 5.95 3.26
CA LEU A 136 -11.44 6.87 4.39
C LEU A 136 -12.75 6.51 5.09
N ALA A 137 -12.73 6.34 6.41
CA ALA A 137 -13.99 6.25 7.16
C ALA A 137 -14.93 7.33 6.60
N PRO A 138 -16.18 6.98 6.23
CA PRO A 138 -16.96 7.79 5.32
C PRO A 138 -17.17 9.18 5.91
N ILE A 139 -16.37 10.15 5.46
CA ILE A 139 -16.55 11.57 5.80
C ILE A 139 -17.97 11.92 5.39
N LYS A 140 -18.72 12.46 6.33
CA LYS A 140 -20.14 12.80 6.19
C LYS A 140 -20.29 14.30 5.95
N ASP A 141 -21.48 14.67 5.53
CA ASP A 141 -21.86 16.07 5.39
C ASP A 141 -21.76 16.81 6.73
N ASN A 142 -21.36 18.08 6.67
CA ASN A 142 -21.12 18.99 7.79
C ASN A 142 -20.07 18.54 8.82
N GLN A 143 -19.13 17.66 8.43
CA GLN A 143 -18.05 17.24 9.33
C GLN A 143 -16.86 18.20 9.31
N ILE A 144 -16.20 18.29 10.47
CA ILE A 144 -14.90 18.92 10.64
C ILE A 144 -13.82 17.84 10.51
N VAL A 145 -12.91 18.02 9.56
CA VAL A 145 -11.86 17.07 9.23
C VAL A 145 -10.49 17.69 9.50
N GLY A 146 -9.73 17.08 10.39
CA GLY A 146 -8.30 17.36 10.56
C GLY A 146 -7.53 16.78 9.37
N ILE A 147 -6.74 17.61 8.69
CA ILE A 147 -5.96 17.20 7.52
C ILE A 147 -4.48 17.32 7.84
N GLY A 148 -3.81 16.17 7.78
CA GLY A 148 -2.41 15.97 8.02
C GLY A 148 -1.45 16.66 7.04
N SER A 149 -0.19 16.24 7.06
CA SER A 149 0.85 16.81 6.19
C SER A 149 1.66 15.75 5.44
N GLY A 150 2.41 16.18 4.42
CA GLY A 150 3.27 15.30 3.63
C GLY A 150 2.64 14.76 2.34
N SER A 151 3.46 14.02 1.58
CA SER A 151 3.14 13.62 0.20
C SER A 151 1.91 12.73 0.09
N THR A 152 1.68 11.82 1.05
CA THR A 152 0.49 10.97 1.07
C THR A 152 -0.79 11.79 1.23
N ILE A 153 -0.77 12.86 2.03
CA ILE A 153 -1.93 13.68 2.32
C ILE A 153 -2.36 14.55 1.13
N VAL A 154 -1.43 14.90 0.24
CA VAL A 154 -1.76 15.55 -1.04
C VAL A 154 -2.80 14.73 -1.84
N HIS A 155 -2.67 13.40 -1.84
CA HIS A 155 -3.62 12.52 -2.52
C HIS A 155 -4.97 12.45 -1.79
N VAL A 156 -4.95 12.46 -0.46
CA VAL A 156 -6.16 12.47 0.38
C VAL A 156 -6.99 13.72 0.12
N ILE A 157 -6.36 14.90 0.09
CA ILE A 157 -7.04 16.18 -0.17
C ILE A 157 -7.70 16.18 -1.54
N LYS A 158 -6.98 15.72 -2.59
CA LYS A 158 -7.54 15.61 -3.94
C LYS A 158 -8.78 14.70 -3.98
N ARG A 159 -8.71 13.54 -3.33
CA ARG A 159 -9.84 12.60 -3.25
C ARG A 159 -11.01 13.17 -2.45
N LEU A 160 -10.74 13.86 -1.36
CA LEU A 160 -11.76 14.55 -0.56
C LEU A 160 -12.48 15.61 -1.41
N ALA A 161 -11.74 16.42 -2.15
CA ALA A 161 -12.31 17.45 -3.01
C ALA A 161 -13.12 16.90 -4.20
N GLU A 162 -12.68 15.79 -4.82
CA GLU A 162 -13.49 15.05 -5.79
C GLU A 162 -14.83 14.61 -5.18
N ARG A 163 -14.78 14.08 -3.96
CA ARG A 163 -15.96 13.57 -3.26
C ARG A 163 -16.91 14.69 -2.85
N VAL A 164 -16.39 15.77 -2.25
CA VAL A 164 -17.14 16.98 -1.88
C VAL A 164 -17.92 17.52 -3.07
N ARG A 165 -17.28 17.64 -4.25
CA ARG A 165 -17.95 18.10 -5.47
C ARG A 165 -18.99 17.11 -6.00
N LYS A 166 -18.69 15.82 -5.99
CA LYS A 166 -19.57 14.78 -6.53
C LYS A 166 -20.80 14.54 -5.67
N GLU A 167 -20.64 14.57 -4.35
CA GLU A 167 -21.68 14.26 -3.36
C GLU A 167 -22.33 15.53 -2.77
N ASN A 168 -21.87 16.72 -3.18
CA ASN A 168 -22.31 18.03 -2.67
C ASN A 168 -22.21 18.11 -1.13
N LEU A 169 -21.07 17.68 -0.58
CA LEU A 169 -20.82 17.68 0.86
C LEU A 169 -20.27 19.03 1.32
N ASN A 170 -20.72 19.49 2.48
CA ASN A 170 -20.12 20.59 3.19
C ASN A 170 -19.08 20.04 4.19
N VAL A 171 -17.79 20.26 3.93
CA VAL A 171 -16.70 19.74 4.78
C VAL A 171 -15.78 20.89 5.18
N PHE A 172 -15.47 20.97 6.47
CA PHE A 172 -14.59 21.98 7.04
C PHE A 172 -13.25 21.36 7.39
N CYS A 173 -12.16 21.92 6.89
CA CYS A 173 -10.83 21.35 7.04
C CYS A 173 -9.98 22.13 8.05
N VAL A 174 -9.36 21.44 9.00
CA VAL A 174 -8.35 21.98 9.92
C VAL A 174 -6.97 21.47 9.48
N PRO A 175 -6.10 22.30 8.90
CA PRO A 175 -4.78 21.89 8.40
C PRO A 175 -3.75 21.73 9.53
N THR A 176 -2.78 20.83 9.35
CA THR A 176 -1.64 20.63 10.28
C THR A 176 -0.33 21.27 9.85
N SER A 177 -0.32 22.05 8.76
CA SER A 177 0.84 22.81 8.28
C SER A 177 0.44 23.91 7.31
N PHE A 178 1.37 24.82 7.02
CA PHE A 178 1.20 25.79 5.94
C PHE A 178 1.04 25.12 4.57
N GLN A 179 1.80 24.05 4.28
CA GLN A 179 1.68 23.31 3.02
C GLN A 179 0.25 22.81 2.82
N THR A 180 -0.31 22.16 3.84
CA THR A 180 -1.66 21.61 3.79
C THR A 180 -2.71 22.70 3.70
N ARG A 181 -2.55 23.80 4.47
CA ARG A 181 -3.46 24.94 4.42
C ARG A 181 -3.58 25.51 3.00
N LEU A 182 -2.45 25.81 2.37
CA LEU A 182 -2.43 26.37 1.00
C LEU A 182 -3.06 25.40 0.00
N LEU A 183 -2.72 24.11 0.09
CA LEU A 183 -3.26 23.10 -0.82
C LEU A 183 -4.80 22.95 -0.72
N ILE A 184 -5.35 22.99 0.49
CA ILE A 184 -6.80 22.92 0.71
C ILE A 184 -7.49 24.14 0.09
N GLN A 185 -6.92 25.33 0.28
CA GLN A 185 -7.43 26.58 -0.30
C GLN A 185 -7.39 26.56 -1.84
N ASP A 186 -6.26 26.15 -2.42
CA ASP A 186 -6.07 26.09 -3.87
C ASP A 186 -7.07 25.13 -4.57
N ILE A 187 -7.44 24.06 -3.87
CA ILE A 187 -8.40 23.06 -4.37
C ILE A 187 -9.87 23.47 -4.10
N GLY A 188 -10.09 24.57 -3.37
CA GLY A 188 -11.42 25.13 -3.10
C GLY A 188 -12.19 24.45 -1.97
N LEU A 189 -11.49 23.78 -1.05
CA LEU A 189 -12.09 23.26 0.19
C LEU A 189 -12.08 24.34 1.27
N MET A 190 -13.05 24.28 2.19
CA MET A 190 -13.17 25.28 3.26
C MET A 190 -12.14 25.03 4.36
N VAL A 191 -11.21 25.96 4.56
CA VAL A 191 -10.31 25.96 5.71
C VAL A 191 -10.97 26.66 6.88
N ILE A 192 -10.94 26.03 8.05
CA ILE A 192 -11.32 26.64 9.33
C ILE A 192 -10.16 26.59 10.31
N ASP A 193 -10.31 27.30 11.42
CA ASP A 193 -9.29 27.40 12.46
C ASP A 193 -9.77 26.73 13.76
N LEU A 194 -8.88 26.00 14.42
CA LEU A 194 -9.18 25.26 15.65
C LEU A 194 -9.64 26.20 16.77
N ASN A 195 -9.22 27.46 16.75
CA ASN A 195 -9.63 28.49 17.72
C ASN A 195 -11.15 28.75 17.73
N ARG A 196 -11.88 28.36 16.68
CA ARG A 196 -13.33 28.56 16.56
C ARG A 196 -14.13 27.27 16.73
N HIS A 197 -13.49 26.12 16.54
CA HIS A 197 -14.14 24.81 16.54
C HIS A 197 -13.21 23.79 17.19
N LEU A 198 -13.44 23.51 18.48
CA LEU A 198 -12.54 22.69 19.30
C LEU A 198 -12.65 21.18 19.04
N GLU A 199 -13.77 20.72 18.47
CA GLU A 199 -14.08 19.30 18.31
C GLU A 199 -14.00 18.91 16.83
N ILE A 200 -13.00 18.09 16.50
CA ILE A 200 -12.79 17.56 15.15
C ILE A 200 -13.47 16.18 15.06
N ASP A 201 -14.23 15.92 13.99
CA ASP A 201 -14.91 14.63 13.85
C ASP A 201 -13.95 13.51 13.47
N VAL A 202 -13.01 13.81 12.58
CA VAL A 202 -11.99 12.85 12.14
C VAL A 202 -10.72 13.58 11.72
N ALA A 203 -9.57 13.10 12.17
CA ALA A 203 -8.27 13.53 11.65
C ALA A 203 -7.69 12.44 10.75
N ILE A 204 -7.15 12.84 9.60
CA ILE A 204 -6.49 11.96 8.64
C ILE A 204 -5.08 12.46 8.41
N ASP A 205 -4.09 11.63 8.70
CA ASP A 205 -2.68 12.00 8.54
C ASP A 205 -1.81 10.83 8.05
N GLY A 206 -0.60 11.12 7.61
CA GLY A 206 0.44 10.14 7.34
C GLY A 206 1.27 9.81 8.58
N ALA A 207 2.09 8.77 8.44
CA ALA A 207 3.15 8.44 9.38
C ALA A 207 4.49 8.27 8.65
N ASP A 208 5.58 8.42 9.39
CA ASP A 208 6.92 8.02 8.96
C ASP A 208 7.13 6.52 9.23
N GLU A 209 6.58 6.01 10.33
CA GLU A 209 6.56 4.59 10.70
C GLU A 209 5.40 4.28 11.66
N VAL A 210 4.90 3.04 11.62
CA VAL A 210 3.82 2.52 12.47
C VAL A 210 4.22 1.16 13.02
N ASP A 211 4.16 0.97 14.33
CA ASP A 211 4.42 -0.33 14.97
C ASP A 211 3.17 -1.23 15.07
N SER A 212 3.37 -2.42 15.64
CA SER A 212 2.31 -3.41 15.86
C SER A 212 1.19 -2.95 16.80
N GLU A 213 1.46 -1.99 17.70
CA GLU A 213 0.50 -1.44 18.67
C GLU A 213 -0.19 -0.15 18.19
N LEU A 214 0.08 0.27 16.94
CA LEU A 214 -0.37 1.54 16.37
C LEU A 214 0.25 2.79 17.00
N ASN A 215 1.41 2.67 17.63
CA ASN A 215 2.23 3.83 17.91
C ASN A 215 2.91 4.27 16.60
N LEU A 216 3.10 5.59 16.46
CA LEU A 216 3.66 6.17 15.24
C LEU A 216 4.92 6.97 15.53
N ILE A 217 5.86 6.92 14.59
CA ILE A 217 6.81 8.02 14.36
C ILE A 217 6.21 8.96 13.31
N LYS A 218 6.19 10.25 13.63
CA LYS A 218 5.80 11.36 12.75
C LYS A 218 6.80 12.52 12.90
N GLY A 219 6.69 13.52 12.03
CA GLY A 219 7.52 14.73 12.06
C GLY A 219 8.67 14.75 11.05
N GLY A 220 8.72 13.81 10.10
CA GLY A 220 9.67 13.82 8.99
C GLY A 220 9.61 15.11 8.16
N CYS A 221 8.43 15.72 8.01
CA CYS A 221 8.23 17.03 7.37
C CYS A 221 8.40 18.23 8.30
N GLY A 222 8.52 18.02 9.62
CA GLY A 222 8.69 19.09 10.60
C GLY A 222 7.40 19.75 11.10
N CYS A 223 6.25 19.09 10.93
CA CYS A 223 4.92 19.61 11.32
C CYS A 223 4.33 18.94 12.58
N LEU A 224 5.14 18.14 13.31
CA LEU A 224 4.66 17.20 14.34
C LEU A 224 3.76 17.83 15.42
N THR A 225 4.06 19.06 15.87
CA THR A 225 3.30 19.70 16.95
C THR A 225 1.88 20.01 16.51
N GLN A 226 1.70 20.62 15.33
CA GLN A 226 0.37 20.93 14.80
C GLN A 226 -0.38 19.65 14.43
N GLU A 227 0.32 18.66 13.87
CA GLU A 227 -0.24 17.32 13.61
C GLU A 227 -0.79 16.69 14.89
N LYS A 228 -0.06 16.75 16.00
CA LYS A 228 -0.48 16.16 17.27
C LYS A 228 -1.63 16.92 17.92
N ILE A 229 -1.61 18.25 17.87
CA ILE A 229 -2.72 19.09 18.34
C ILE A 229 -4.02 18.69 17.62
N VAL A 230 -4.02 18.69 16.29
CA VAL A 230 -5.20 18.34 15.49
C VAL A 230 -5.66 16.91 15.73
N ALA A 231 -4.73 15.94 15.79
CA ALA A 231 -5.07 14.55 16.08
C ALA A 231 -5.69 14.38 17.49
N SER A 232 -5.20 15.13 18.50
CA SER A 232 -5.72 15.06 19.86
C SER A 232 -7.10 15.70 20.05
N CYS A 233 -7.48 16.63 19.16
CA CYS A 233 -8.80 17.24 19.14
C CYS A 233 -9.82 16.43 18.33
N ALA A 234 -9.41 15.32 17.71
CA ALA A 234 -10.27 14.50 16.86
C ALA A 234 -10.93 13.36 17.64
N LYS A 235 -12.22 13.12 17.36
CA LYS A 235 -12.96 11.94 17.87
C LYS A 235 -12.40 10.62 17.34
N SER A 236 -11.80 10.65 16.15
CA SER A 236 -11.19 9.50 15.52
C SER A 236 -9.95 9.95 14.74
N PHE A 237 -8.83 9.26 14.95
CA PHE A 237 -7.58 9.53 14.23
C PHE A 237 -7.22 8.34 13.34
N ILE A 238 -7.17 8.63 12.03
CA ILE A 238 -6.93 7.66 10.96
C ILE A 238 -5.59 7.96 10.30
N VAL A 239 -4.75 6.94 10.17
CA VAL A 239 -3.45 7.05 9.52
C VAL A 239 -3.48 6.39 8.14
N ILE A 240 -2.83 7.03 7.17
CA ILE A 240 -2.63 6.49 5.83
C ILE A 240 -1.14 6.43 5.52
N ALA A 241 -0.69 5.24 5.16
CA ALA A 241 0.70 4.93 4.93
C ALA A 241 0.83 4.00 3.71
N ASP A 242 2.03 3.92 3.14
CA ASP A 242 2.40 2.80 2.28
C ASP A 242 3.05 1.68 3.11
N TYR A 243 3.12 0.48 2.54
CA TYR A 243 3.63 -0.73 3.19
C TYR A 243 5.03 -0.61 3.80
N ARG A 244 5.88 0.33 3.36
CA ARG A 244 7.25 0.50 3.91
C ARG A 244 7.24 1.08 5.33
N LYS A 245 6.10 1.62 5.74
CA LYS A 245 5.89 2.23 7.07
C LYS A 245 5.23 1.26 8.04
N ASP A 246 4.96 0.03 7.60
CA ASP A 246 4.33 -1.04 8.39
C ASP A 246 5.41 -1.89 9.08
N SER A 247 5.76 -1.52 10.31
CA SER A 247 6.82 -2.17 11.09
C SER A 247 6.25 -2.99 12.25
N SER A 248 7.05 -3.90 12.78
CA SER A 248 6.71 -4.63 14.01
C SER A 248 6.99 -3.78 15.25
N ALA A 249 8.12 -3.08 15.24
CA ALA A 249 8.57 -2.14 16.28
C ALA A 249 9.05 -0.82 15.64
N LEU A 250 8.95 0.28 16.39
CA LEU A 250 9.47 1.58 15.93
C LEU A 250 11.00 1.56 15.79
N GLY A 251 11.49 2.23 14.76
CA GLY A 251 12.91 2.26 14.38
C GLY A 251 13.33 1.15 13.42
N GLU A 252 12.43 0.27 12.96
CA GLU A 252 12.77 -0.86 12.06
C GLU A 252 13.09 -0.38 10.64
N GLN A 253 12.21 0.45 10.08
CA GLN A 253 12.29 1.01 8.72
C GLN A 253 12.67 2.49 8.75
N TRP A 254 12.24 3.24 9.77
CA TRP A 254 12.59 4.65 9.91
C TRP A 254 13.88 4.85 10.71
N LYS A 255 14.99 5.03 9.99
CA LYS A 255 16.33 5.21 10.58
C LYS A 255 16.75 6.66 10.82
N LYS A 256 15.92 7.64 10.41
CA LYS A 256 16.28 9.06 10.56
C LYS A 256 16.21 9.55 12.01
N GLY A 257 15.51 8.81 12.87
CA GLY A 257 15.34 9.12 14.29
C GLY A 257 13.98 9.75 14.59
N ILE A 258 13.60 9.74 15.86
CA ILE A 258 12.38 10.37 16.37
C ILE A 258 12.58 11.89 16.35
N PRO A 259 11.75 12.64 15.59
CA PRO A 259 11.80 14.08 15.62
C PRO A 259 11.38 14.62 17.00
N VAL A 260 12.05 15.65 17.52
CA VAL A 260 11.67 16.33 18.77
C VAL A 260 11.72 17.84 18.50
N GLU A 261 10.59 18.51 18.62
CA GLU A 261 10.51 19.96 18.45
C GLU A 261 10.94 20.65 19.74
N VAL A 262 11.88 21.58 19.65
CA VAL A 262 12.51 22.23 20.79
C VAL A 262 12.62 23.73 20.61
N ILE A 263 12.45 24.48 21.70
CA ILE A 263 12.77 25.90 21.74
C ILE A 263 14.24 26.08 21.31
N PRO A 264 14.56 27.01 20.41
CA PRO A 264 15.90 27.14 19.84
C PRO A 264 17.04 27.25 20.86
N MET A 265 16.83 27.92 22.00
CA MET A 265 17.84 28.02 23.06
C MET A 265 18.15 26.68 23.75
N ALA A 266 17.21 25.73 23.73
CA ALA A 266 17.24 24.49 24.50
C ALA A 266 17.80 23.28 23.73
N TYR A 267 18.15 23.41 22.45
CA TYR A 267 18.49 22.23 21.62
C TYR A 267 19.70 21.44 22.15
N VAL A 268 20.75 22.12 22.66
CA VAL A 268 21.94 21.46 23.23
C VAL A 268 21.62 20.73 24.55
N PRO A 269 21.05 21.38 25.58
CA PRO A 269 20.75 20.69 26.83
C PRO A 269 19.73 19.56 26.65
N VAL A 270 18.72 19.73 25.80
CA VAL A 270 17.74 18.67 25.50
C VAL A 270 18.42 17.49 24.78
N SER A 271 19.24 17.75 23.76
CA SER A 271 20.00 16.71 23.05
C SER A 271 20.83 15.86 24.02
N ARG A 272 21.61 16.53 24.90
CA ARG A 272 22.42 15.85 25.93
C ARG A 272 21.57 15.07 26.93
N ALA A 273 20.43 15.61 27.35
CA ALA A 273 19.54 14.93 28.29
C ALA A 273 18.94 13.66 27.69
N ILE A 274 18.47 13.72 26.44
CA ILE A 274 17.98 12.54 25.70
C ILE A 274 19.07 11.48 25.61
N GLN A 275 20.26 11.85 25.16
CA GLN A 275 21.40 10.94 25.01
C GLN A 275 21.81 10.32 26.35
N SER A 276 21.86 11.10 27.42
CA SER A 276 22.24 10.61 28.75
C SER A 276 21.23 9.64 29.36
N GLN A 277 19.94 9.79 29.05
CA GLN A 277 18.88 8.95 29.64
C GLN A 277 18.59 7.71 28.80
N PHE A 278 18.63 7.83 27.47
CA PHE A 278 18.14 6.80 26.55
C PHE A 278 19.20 6.28 25.58
N GLY A 279 20.38 6.90 25.54
CA GLY A 279 21.44 6.56 24.58
C GLY A 279 21.19 7.14 23.19
N GLY A 280 21.97 6.65 22.21
CA GLY A 280 21.87 7.06 20.81
C GLY A 280 22.41 8.46 20.51
N SER A 281 21.92 9.05 19.42
CA SER A 281 22.33 10.39 18.94
C SER A 281 21.12 11.29 18.68
N ALA A 282 21.08 12.47 19.30
CA ALA A 282 20.03 13.46 19.12
C ALA A 282 20.60 14.70 18.41
N ASP A 283 20.52 14.71 17.08
CA ASP A 283 21.19 15.72 16.26
C ASP A 283 20.25 16.85 15.87
N LEU A 284 20.76 18.08 15.78
CA LEU A 284 20.02 19.20 15.22
C LEU A 284 19.76 18.99 13.72
N ARG A 285 18.49 19.02 13.32
CA ARG A 285 18.10 18.86 11.91
C ARG A 285 18.52 20.09 11.10
N MET A 286 19.47 19.90 10.19
CA MET A 286 19.95 20.94 9.29
C MET A 286 19.03 21.09 8.07
N ALA A 287 18.78 22.34 7.68
CA ALA A 287 17.95 22.62 6.51
C ALA A 287 18.72 22.42 5.21
N VAL A 288 18.02 22.01 4.15
CA VAL A 288 18.58 21.84 2.81
C VAL A 288 18.41 23.10 1.96
N SER A 289 17.26 23.77 2.08
CA SER A 289 16.89 24.94 1.25
C SER A 289 17.10 26.29 1.95
N LYS A 290 17.83 26.31 3.06
CA LYS A 290 18.34 27.52 3.73
C LYS A 290 19.62 27.19 4.49
N ALA A 291 20.41 28.21 4.82
CA ALA A 291 21.54 28.05 5.74
C ALA A 291 21.04 27.81 7.18
N GLY A 292 21.74 26.93 7.91
CA GLY A 292 21.46 26.66 9.32
C GLY A 292 20.36 25.61 9.56
N PRO A 293 19.81 25.57 10.78
CA PRO A 293 18.82 24.56 11.16
C PRO A 293 17.46 24.76 10.49
N VAL A 294 16.69 23.67 10.42
CA VAL A 294 15.26 23.71 10.12
C VAL A 294 14.56 24.55 11.19
N VAL A 295 13.65 25.41 10.74
CA VAL A 295 12.74 26.18 11.60
C VAL A 295 11.34 25.69 11.27
N THR A 296 10.60 25.21 12.28
CA THR A 296 9.23 24.71 12.12
C THR A 296 8.26 25.86 11.84
N ASP A 297 7.03 25.53 11.45
CA ASP A 297 5.93 26.48 11.31
C ASP A 297 5.64 27.25 12.62
N ASN A 298 6.10 26.73 13.77
CA ASN A 298 5.97 27.34 15.09
C ASN A 298 7.23 28.14 15.52
N GLY A 299 8.24 28.28 14.65
CA GLY A 299 9.46 29.02 14.94
C GLY A 299 10.52 28.26 15.76
N ASN A 300 10.36 26.94 15.92
CA ASN A 300 11.22 26.10 16.76
C ASN A 300 12.25 25.32 15.94
N PHE A 301 13.21 24.69 16.62
CA PHE A 301 14.14 23.75 16.01
C PHE A 301 13.65 22.30 16.14
N LEU A 302 14.25 21.42 15.35
CA LEU A 302 14.02 19.97 15.42
C LEU A 302 15.32 19.25 15.75
N LEU A 303 15.24 18.36 16.72
CA LEU A 303 16.23 17.30 16.93
C LEU A 303 15.73 16.02 16.27
N ASP A 304 16.64 15.24 15.69
CA ASP A 304 16.39 13.89 15.21
C ASP A 304 17.11 12.90 16.14
N TRP A 305 16.36 12.21 16.99
CA TRP A 305 16.91 11.25 17.93
C TRP A 305 16.93 9.83 17.36
N ARG A 306 18.12 9.39 16.94
CA ARG A 306 18.38 8.00 16.55
C ARG A 306 18.73 7.18 17.78
N PHE A 307 18.04 6.06 17.95
CA PHE A 307 18.15 5.15 19.08
C PHE A 307 18.51 3.75 18.58
N ASP A 308 19.14 2.95 19.45
CA ASP A 308 19.73 1.65 19.08
C ASP A 308 19.03 0.46 19.75
N GLN A 309 18.06 0.72 20.61
CA GLN A 309 17.34 -0.30 21.38
C GLN A 309 15.84 -0.02 21.41
N GLU A 310 15.04 -1.06 21.61
CA GLU A 310 13.60 -0.91 21.83
C GLU A 310 13.34 -0.30 23.21
N HIS A 311 12.30 0.55 23.29
CA HIS A 311 11.96 1.28 24.49
C HIS A 311 10.48 1.14 24.85
N ASN A 312 10.14 1.41 26.11
CA ASN A 312 8.77 1.72 26.46
C ASN A 312 8.40 3.10 25.90
N TRP A 313 7.76 3.13 24.73
CA TRP A 313 7.49 4.36 23.99
C TRP A 313 6.60 5.35 24.75
N SER A 314 5.67 4.86 25.58
CA SER A 314 4.84 5.71 26.43
C SER A 314 5.67 6.44 27.50
N ALA A 315 6.56 5.70 28.18
CA ALA A 315 7.45 6.27 29.18
C ALA A 315 8.48 7.24 28.57
N VAL A 316 9.07 6.88 27.43
CA VAL A 316 10.01 7.74 26.70
C VAL A 316 9.33 9.02 26.23
N ASN A 317 8.15 8.91 25.60
CA ASN A 317 7.39 10.06 25.14
C ASN A 317 7.11 11.03 26.29
N THR A 318 6.62 10.52 27.42
CA THR A 318 6.32 11.34 28.60
C THR A 318 7.59 12.00 29.15
N THR A 319 8.68 11.24 29.29
CA THR A 319 9.92 11.75 29.87
C THR A 319 10.54 12.85 29.01
N ILE A 320 10.63 12.63 27.69
CA ILE A 320 11.15 13.65 26.76
C ILE A 320 10.23 14.87 26.74
N LYS A 321 8.91 14.68 26.67
CA LYS A 321 7.93 15.79 26.66
C LYS A 321 8.01 16.69 27.89
N MET A 322 8.45 16.14 29.03
CA MET A 322 8.61 16.86 30.30
C MET A 322 9.96 17.58 30.44
N MET A 323 10.89 17.42 29.50
CA MET A 323 12.16 18.15 29.53
C MET A 323 11.95 19.65 29.22
N PRO A 324 12.49 20.58 30.04
CA PRO A 324 12.38 22.01 29.76
C PRO A 324 12.95 22.38 28.38
N GLY A 325 12.11 23.03 27.58
CA GLY A 325 12.44 23.43 26.20
C GLY A 325 11.96 22.45 25.13
N VAL A 326 11.44 21.27 25.48
CA VAL A 326 10.73 20.40 24.53
C VAL A 326 9.32 20.93 24.32
N VAL A 327 8.99 21.20 23.05
CA VAL A 327 7.66 21.59 22.61
C VAL A 327 6.80 20.34 22.47
N ASP A 328 7.21 19.39 21.62
CA ASP A 328 6.56 18.11 21.45
C ASP A 328 7.49 17.06 20.79
N THR A 329 7.06 15.81 20.73
CA THR A 329 7.80 14.68 20.17
C THR A 329 7.11 14.14 18.91
N GLY A 330 7.87 13.47 18.05
CA GLY A 330 7.34 12.72 16.92
C GLY A 330 6.66 11.41 17.30
N LEU A 331 6.57 11.09 18.60
CA LEU A 331 5.90 9.89 19.10
C LEU A 331 4.41 10.15 19.29
N PHE A 332 3.59 9.48 18.48
CA PHE A 332 2.13 9.51 18.58
C PHE A 332 1.69 8.20 19.24
N ILE A 333 1.64 8.22 20.56
CA ILE A 333 1.37 7.05 21.39
C ILE A 333 -0.13 7.00 21.71
N ASN A 334 -0.75 5.84 21.53
CA ASN A 334 -2.15 5.58 21.89
C ASN A 334 -3.19 6.52 21.19
N LEU A 335 -2.80 7.22 20.12
CA LEU A 335 -3.69 8.17 19.41
C LEU A 335 -4.39 7.53 18.20
N ALA A 336 -3.70 6.74 17.38
CA ALA A 336 -4.27 6.19 16.17
C ALA A 336 -5.29 5.08 16.49
N GLU A 337 -6.43 5.11 15.83
CA GLU A 337 -7.47 4.08 15.96
C GLU A 337 -7.42 3.08 14.81
N ARG A 338 -7.02 3.55 13.63
CA ARG A 338 -6.96 2.74 12.41
C ARG A 338 -5.85 3.24 11.50
N VAL A 339 -5.17 2.29 10.86
CA VAL A 339 -4.14 2.55 9.86
C VAL A 339 -4.44 1.79 8.58
N TYR A 340 -4.34 2.49 7.45
CA TYR A 340 -4.44 1.93 6.12
C TYR A 340 -3.06 1.93 5.46
N PHE A 341 -2.57 0.75 5.10
CA PHE A 341 -1.32 0.56 4.37
C PHE A 341 -1.61 0.22 2.91
N GLY A 342 -1.21 1.11 2.00
CA GLY A 342 -1.17 0.83 0.56
C GLY A 342 -0.04 -0.14 0.25
N MET A 343 -0.39 -1.33 -0.24
CA MET A 343 0.54 -2.40 -0.57
C MET A 343 1.09 -2.26 -1.99
N GLU A 344 2.26 -2.86 -2.28
CA GLU A 344 2.84 -2.88 -3.64
C GLU A 344 1.88 -3.45 -4.69
N ASP A 345 1.07 -4.43 -4.33
CA ASP A 345 0.09 -5.08 -5.19
C ASP A 345 -1.21 -4.26 -5.37
N GLY A 346 -1.22 -3.00 -4.92
CA GLY A 346 -2.38 -2.11 -4.98
C GLY A 346 -3.50 -2.47 -4.01
N THR A 347 -3.34 -3.52 -3.19
CA THR A 347 -4.28 -3.80 -2.11
C THR A 347 -4.05 -2.85 -0.93
N VAL A 348 -5.00 -2.85 0.01
CA VAL A 348 -4.88 -2.07 1.25
C VAL A 348 -4.96 -3.04 2.42
N LYS A 349 -3.91 -3.06 3.23
CA LYS A 349 -3.91 -3.72 4.55
C LYS A 349 -4.48 -2.72 5.57
N ILE A 350 -5.37 -3.20 6.43
CA ILE A 350 -6.00 -2.40 7.48
C ILE A 350 -5.55 -2.97 8.81
N ARG A 351 -5.14 -2.10 9.73
CA ARG A 351 -4.88 -2.43 11.13
C ARG A 351 -5.74 -1.53 12.00
N ASP A 352 -6.57 -2.13 12.83
CA ASP A 352 -7.39 -1.46 13.81
C ASP A 352 -6.73 -1.60 15.19
N LYS A 353 -6.94 -0.60 16.04
CA LYS A 353 -6.58 -0.71 17.45
C LYS A 353 -7.41 -1.83 18.05
N ASN A 354 -6.76 -2.82 18.67
CA ASN A 354 -7.47 -3.88 19.38
C ASN A 354 -8.32 -3.21 20.47
N MET A 355 -9.64 -3.20 20.30
CA MET A 355 -10.56 -2.90 21.39
C MET A 355 -10.50 -4.12 22.32
N LEU A 356 -9.70 -4.02 23.38
CA LEU A 356 -9.74 -4.96 24.50
C LEU A 356 -11.03 -4.77 25.30
#